data_AF-A0A6H1ZU26-F1
#
_entry.id   AF-A0A6H1ZU26-F1
#
_cell.length_a   1.000
_cell.length_b   1.000
_cell.length_c   1.000
_cell.angle_alpha   90.00
_cell.angle_beta   90.00
_cell.angle_gamma   90.00
#
_symmetry.space_group_name_H-M   'P 1'
#
loop_
_entity.id
_entity.type
_entity.pdbx_description
1 polymer ?
#
loop_
_entity_poly.entity_id
_entity_poly.type
_entity_poly.pdbx_seq_one_letter_code
_entity_poly.pdbx_strand_id
1 'polypeptide(L)'
;MIDIEQIYNEYLTDKSNKNRQERYADNEKWYHASNAGRCYKIHWYSTRGTTQDVPSLKQNRIFEMGNIIHESFQKALIFKFGDKVFNEQEITIPRLNVRGFIDSVLPEFFLEQLGITATLIYDIKSMNSFSWKFKYGLVKNRKAQSGLAEIQLGTYALGLSESKSSNVLLPFNVVEPIIMNLVNYKKDDSQLKIELAQRKCMIQAEQYWEEAKLFMQQHTMKEPMPVTTVGCPRLSWECNYCSYAGTCNSPLYKKSTGDDN
;
A
#
# COMPACT_ATOMS: atom_id res chain seq x y z
N MET A 1 0.71 -12.80 -38.54
CA MET A 1 1.37 -13.21 -37.28
C MET A 1 0.68 -12.45 -36.16
N ILE A 2 0.30 -13.11 -35.07
CA ILE A 2 -0.42 -12.44 -33.96
C ILE A 2 0.63 -11.75 -33.08
N ASP A 3 0.48 -10.45 -32.85
CA ASP A 3 1.33 -9.70 -31.92
C ASP A 3 0.84 -9.87 -30.48
N ILE A 4 1.39 -10.87 -29.80
CA ILE A 4 1.02 -11.21 -28.41
C ILE A 4 1.42 -10.10 -27.45
N GLU A 5 2.54 -9.41 -27.69
CA GLU A 5 3.00 -8.35 -26.80
C GLU A 5 2.03 -7.17 -26.84
N GLN A 6 1.63 -6.74 -28.04
CA GLN A 6 0.64 -5.67 -28.20
C GLN A 6 -0.68 -6.03 -27.50
N ILE A 7 -1.23 -7.22 -27.79
CA ILE A 7 -2.49 -7.68 -27.19
C ILE A 7 -2.42 -7.67 -25.66
N TYR A 8 -1.33 -8.17 -25.09
CA TYR A 8 -1.16 -8.21 -23.64
C TYR A 8 -1.02 -6.80 -23.04
N ASN A 9 -0.28 -5.91 -23.70
CA ASN A 9 -0.11 -4.51 -23.26
C ASN A 9 -1.43 -3.71 -23.31
N GLU A 10 -2.25 -3.92 -24.34
CA GLU A 10 -3.59 -3.33 -24.46
C GLU A 10 -4.51 -3.84 -23.35
N TYR A 11 -4.54 -5.15 -23.12
CA TYR A 11 -5.29 -5.76 -22.02
C TYR A 11 -4.90 -5.17 -20.66
N LEU A 12 -3.60 -5.06 -20.36
CA LEU A 12 -3.14 -4.49 -19.08
C LEU A 12 -3.48 -3.01 -18.93
N THR A 13 -3.47 -2.25 -20.03
CA THR A 13 -3.83 -0.83 -20.02
C THR A 13 -5.32 -0.65 -19.72
N ASP A 14 -6.18 -1.43 -20.38
CA ASP A 14 -7.62 -1.44 -20.11
C ASP A 14 -7.94 -1.87 -18.68
N LYS A 15 -7.33 -2.96 -18.20
CA LYS A 15 -7.46 -3.44 -16.81
C LYS A 15 -7.04 -2.37 -15.79
N SER A 16 -5.91 -1.71 -16.02
CA SER A 16 -5.39 -0.65 -15.14
C SER A 16 -6.34 0.55 -15.07
N ASN A 17 -6.89 0.96 -16.21
CA ASN A 17 -7.86 2.06 -16.30
C ASN A 17 -9.18 1.73 -15.57
N LYS A 18 -9.70 0.52 -15.76
CA LYS A 18 -10.92 0.04 -15.05
C LYS A 18 -10.72 0.00 -13.55
N ASN A 19 -9.63 -0.62 -13.08
CA ASN A 19 -9.29 -0.68 -11.65
C ASN A 19 -9.16 0.72 -11.05
N ARG A 20 -8.60 1.69 -11.81
CA ARG A 20 -8.51 3.08 -11.38
C ARG A 20 -9.92 3.69 -11.25
N GLN A 21 -10.76 3.57 -12.28
CA GLN A 21 -12.12 4.11 -12.23
C GLN A 21 -12.91 3.53 -11.05
N GLU A 22 -12.91 2.21 -10.87
CA GLU A 22 -13.65 1.53 -9.80
C GLU A 22 -13.15 1.91 -8.39
N ARG A 23 -11.83 2.04 -8.19
CA ARG A 23 -11.26 2.35 -6.87
C ARG A 23 -11.46 3.81 -6.45
N TYR A 24 -11.50 4.74 -7.40
CA TYR A 24 -11.53 6.17 -7.10
C TYR A 24 -12.90 6.81 -7.27
N ALA A 25 -13.82 6.22 -8.05
CA ALA A 25 -15.19 6.73 -8.19
C ALA A 25 -15.86 6.88 -6.82
N ASP A 26 -16.46 8.05 -6.59
CA ASP A 26 -17.18 8.46 -5.38
C ASP A 26 -16.33 8.53 -4.10
N ASN A 27 -15.02 8.32 -4.22
CA ASN A 27 -14.09 8.22 -3.10
C ASN A 27 -12.85 9.10 -3.26
N GLU A 28 -12.91 10.07 -4.17
CA GLU A 28 -11.79 10.93 -4.52
C GLU A 28 -11.29 11.73 -3.30
N LYS A 29 -12.16 12.00 -2.33
CA LYS A 29 -11.82 12.79 -1.13
C LYS A 29 -11.01 12.02 -0.10
N TRP A 30 -10.95 10.69 -0.17
CA TRP A 30 -10.26 9.87 0.83
C TRP A 30 -8.75 9.76 0.55
N TYR A 31 -7.97 9.69 1.62
CA TYR A 31 -6.57 9.28 1.53
C TYR A 31 -6.47 7.77 1.43
N HIS A 32 -5.47 7.28 0.69
CA HIS A 32 -5.31 5.84 0.45
C HIS A 32 -4.22 5.24 1.34
N ALA A 33 -4.57 4.22 2.11
CA ALA A 33 -3.67 3.50 3.01
C ALA A 33 -2.44 2.90 2.32
N SER A 34 -2.54 2.56 1.03
CA SER A 34 -1.40 2.09 0.22
C SER A 34 -0.27 3.12 0.08
N ASN A 35 -0.58 4.40 0.34
CA ASN A 35 0.39 5.49 0.36
C ASN A 35 0.82 5.87 1.79
N ALA A 36 0.52 5.04 2.80
CA ALA A 36 0.93 5.31 4.17
C ALA A 36 2.47 5.42 4.30
N GLY A 37 2.91 6.36 5.14
CA GLY A 37 4.33 6.68 5.32
C GLY A 37 5.00 7.46 4.19
N ARG A 38 4.29 7.72 3.07
CA ARG A 38 4.83 8.43 1.90
C ARG A 38 4.72 9.95 1.98
N CYS A 39 5.31 10.63 1.00
CA CYS A 39 5.19 12.06 0.76
C CYS A 39 3.75 12.60 0.88
N TYR A 40 3.53 13.65 1.68
CA TYR A 40 2.19 14.22 1.88
C TYR A 40 1.56 14.80 0.62
N LYS A 41 2.38 15.30 -0.32
CA LYS A 41 1.88 15.82 -1.60
C LYS A 41 1.11 14.77 -2.39
N ILE A 42 1.40 13.48 -2.22
CA ILE A 42 0.69 12.39 -2.91
C ILE A 42 -0.80 12.40 -2.54
N HIS A 43 -1.10 12.52 -1.24
CA HIS A 43 -2.49 12.63 -0.75
C HIS A 43 -3.14 13.94 -1.16
N TRP A 44 -2.34 15.02 -1.21
CA TRP A 44 -2.81 16.32 -1.66
C TRP A 44 -3.29 16.31 -3.10
N TYR A 45 -2.49 15.72 -4.00
CA TYR A 45 -2.83 15.61 -5.42
C TYR A 45 -3.97 14.62 -5.66
N SER A 46 -3.96 13.47 -4.96
CA SER A 46 -4.99 12.45 -5.16
C SER A 46 -6.38 12.98 -4.82
N THR A 47 -6.50 13.76 -3.74
CA THR A 47 -7.79 14.28 -3.29
C THR A 47 -8.32 15.49 -4.04
N ARG A 48 -7.57 16.00 -5.02
CA ARG A 48 -7.94 17.13 -5.87
C ARG A 48 -8.17 16.74 -7.33
N GLY A 49 -8.22 15.44 -7.62
CA GLY A 49 -8.39 14.95 -8.99
C GLY A 49 -7.23 15.35 -9.91
N THR A 50 -6.04 15.60 -9.35
CA THR A 50 -4.86 15.88 -10.17
C THR A 50 -4.55 14.68 -11.06
N THR A 51 -4.29 14.92 -12.34
CA THR A 51 -3.96 13.86 -13.28
C THR A 51 -2.66 13.19 -12.88
N GLN A 52 -2.72 11.89 -12.61
CA GLN A 52 -1.53 11.04 -12.48
C GLN A 52 -0.90 10.77 -13.84
N ASP A 53 0.43 10.74 -13.86
CA ASP A 53 1.25 10.22 -14.94
C ASP A 53 0.80 8.81 -15.32
N VAL A 54 0.70 8.55 -16.63
CA VAL A 54 0.31 7.23 -17.15
C VAL A 54 1.45 6.24 -16.87
N PRO A 55 1.17 5.09 -16.22
CA PRO A 55 2.18 4.06 -16.03
C PRO A 55 2.72 3.56 -17.37
N SER A 56 4.03 3.31 -17.45
CA SER A 56 4.62 2.65 -18.61
C SER A 56 4.15 1.19 -18.74
N LEU A 57 4.25 0.63 -19.94
CA LEU A 57 3.93 -0.79 -20.21
C LEU A 57 4.69 -1.73 -19.26
N LYS A 58 5.97 -1.43 -19.01
CA LYS A 58 6.80 -2.15 -18.04
C LYS A 58 6.22 -2.09 -16.62
N GLN A 59 5.76 -0.92 -16.17
CA GLN A 59 5.14 -0.76 -14.85
C GLN A 59 3.82 -1.55 -14.75
N ASN A 60 2.97 -1.50 -15.77
CA ASN A 60 1.73 -2.28 -15.80
C ASN A 60 2.01 -3.79 -15.68
N ARG A 61 3.01 -4.31 -16.38
CA ARG A 61 3.45 -5.71 -16.25
C ARG A 61 3.96 -6.05 -14.85
N ILE A 62 4.67 -5.13 -14.19
CA ILE A 62 5.14 -5.29 -12.81
C ILE A 62 3.95 -5.34 -11.83
N PHE A 63 2.95 -4.49 -12.01
CA PHE A 63 1.74 -4.50 -11.19
C PHE A 63 0.95 -5.79 -11.35
N GLU A 64 0.79 -6.26 -12.59
CA GLU A 64 0.09 -7.52 -12.83
C GLU A 64 0.79 -8.72 -12.18
N MET A 65 2.12 -8.78 -12.27
CA MET A 65 2.87 -9.81 -11.56
C MET A 65 2.62 -9.77 -10.03
N GLY A 66 2.51 -8.56 -9.47
CA GLY A 66 2.10 -8.38 -8.08
C GLY A 66 0.72 -8.93 -7.80
N ASN A 67 -0.27 -8.58 -8.61
CA ASN A 67 -1.65 -9.04 -8.47
C ASN A 67 -1.76 -10.57 -8.52
N ILE A 68 -1.09 -11.22 -9.48
CA ILE A 68 -1.07 -12.68 -9.61
C ILE A 68 -0.56 -13.34 -8.31
N ILE A 69 0.49 -12.78 -7.71
CA ILE A 69 1.04 -13.28 -6.44
C ILE A 69 0.04 -13.09 -5.30
N HIS A 70 -0.58 -11.91 -5.17
CA HIS A 70 -1.58 -11.63 -4.14
C HIS A 70 -2.75 -12.60 -4.26
N GLU A 71 -3.35 -12.73 -5.45
CA GLU A 71 -4.46 -13.65 -5.72
C GLU A 71 -4.09 -15.10 -5.38
N SER A 72 -2.86 -15.52 -5.68
CA SER A 72 -2.41 -16.88 -5.38
C SER A 72 -2.39 -17.15 -3.87
N PHE A 73 -1.88 -16.21 -3.05
CA PHE A 73 -1.90 -16.34 -1.59
C PHE A 73 -3.32 -16.27 -1.01
N GLN A 74 -4.14 -15.35 -1.51
CA GLN A 74 -5.55 -15.22 -1.13
C GLN A 74 -6.33 -16.51 -1.42
N LYS A 75 -6.14 -17.12 -2.60
CA LYS A 75 -6.71 -18.43 -2.95
C LYS A 75 -6.22 -19.54 -2.03
N ALA A 76 -4.94 -19.54 -1.66
CA ALA A 76 -4.39 -20.52 -0.73
C ALA A 76 -4.97 -20.39 0.69
N LEU A 77 -5.19 -19.16 1.17
CA LEU A 77 -5.86 -18.92 2.45
C LEU A 77 -7.31 -19.37 2.43
N ILE A 78 -8.07 -19.05 1.37
CA ILE A 78 -9.44 -19.56 1.18
C ILE A 78 -9.45 -21.09 1.12
N PHE A 79 -8.54 -21.72 0.38
CA PHE A 79 -8.45 -23.17 0.33
C PHE A 79 -8.29 -23.80 1.73
N LYS A 80 -7.50 -23.17 2.60
CA LYS A 80 -7.23 -23.68 3.95
C LYS A 80 -8.33 -23.37 4.96
N PHE A 81 -8.94 -22.20 4.89
CA PHE A 81 -9.80 -21.65 5.95
C PHE A 81 -11.23 -21.35 5.51
N GLY A 82 -11.52 -21.50 4.22
CA GLY A 82 -12.86 -21.32 3.63
C GLY A 82 -13.38 -19.89 3.75
N ASP A 83 -14.62 -19.80 4.19
CA ASP A 83 -15.40 -18.57 4.42
C ASP A 83 -14.90 -17.74 5.61
N LYS A 84 -13.94 -18.24 6.39
CA LYS A 84 -13.35 -17.52 7.53
C LYS A 84 -12.31 -16.47 7.12
N VAL A 85 -11.99 -16.37 5.83
CA VAL A 85 -10.99 -15.43 5.29
C VAL A 85 -11.70 -14.33 4.52
N PHE A 86 -11.37 -13.09 4.84
CA PHE A 86 -11.86 -11.91 4.14
C PHE A 86 -10.68 -11.29 3.38
N ASN A 87 -10.73 -11.35 2.05
CA ASN A 87 -9.71 -10.79 1.17
C ASN A 87 -10.14 -9.43 0.62
N GLU A 88 -9.17 -8.56 0.36
CA GLU A 88 -9.41 -7.19 -0.11
C GLU A 88 -10.45 -6.46 0.77
N GLN A 89 -10.40 -6.70 2.08
CA GLN A 89 -11.39 -6.12 3.00
C GLN A 89 -11.14 -4.62 3.12
N GLU A 90 -12.15 -3.83 2.75
CA GLU A 90 -12.10 -2.40 2.95
C GLU A 90 -12.11 -2.05 4.44
N ILE A 91 -11.25 -1.11 4.81
CA ILE A 91 -11.24 -0.42 6.10
C ILE A 91 -11.26 1.08 5.89
N THR A 92 -11.89 1.79 6.82
CA THR A 92 -11.90 3.25 6.87
C THR A 92 -11.50 3.73 8.25
N ILE A 93 -10.83 4.89 8.30
CA ILE A 93 -10.52 5.63 9.52
C ILE A 93 -11.11 7.04 9.36
N PRO A 94 -12.41 7.22 9.63
CA PRO A 94 -13.12 8.46 9.28
C PRO A 94 -12.48 9.72 9.87
N ARG A 95 -12.01 9.66 11.13
CA ARG A 95 -11.37 10.81 11.79
C ARG A 95 -10.08 11.26 11.09
N LEU A 96 -9.40 10.36 10.38
CA LEU A 96 -8.17 10.64 9.63
C LEU A 96 -8.45 10.85 8.13
N ASN A 97 -9.69 10.63 7.67
CA ASN A 97 -10.06 10.64 6.26
C ASN A 97 -9.23 9.64 5.43
N VAL A 98 -8.99 8.44 5.99
CA VAL A 98 -8.20 7.37 5.35
C VAL A 98 -9.08 6.18 5.01
N ARG A 99 -8.88 5.58 3.85
CA ARG A 99 -9.44 4.27 3.47
C ARG A 99 -8.35 3.35 2.92
N GLY A 100 -8.58 2.04 2.99
CA GLY A 100 -7.62 1.04 2.53
C GLY A 100 -8.25 -0.32 2.34
N PHE A 101 -7.51 -1.23 1.71
CA PHE A 101 -7.94 -2.61 1.48
C PHE A 101 -6.87 -3.53 2.04
N ILE A 102 -7.26 -4.40 2.98
CA ILE A 102 -6.36 -5.38 3.58
C ILE A 102 -6.31 -6.59 2.65
N ASP A 103 -5.12 -7.07 2.30
CA ASP A 103 -5.00 -8.21 1.36
C ASP A 103 -5.74 -9.44 1.90
N SER A 104 -5.57 -9.78 3.18
CA SER A 104 -6.33 -10.85 3.86
C SER A 104 -6.49 -10.63 5.38
N VAL A 105 -7.66 -10.98 5.92
CA VAL A 105 -8.00 -10.95 7.35
C VAL A 105 -8.59 -12.29 7.81
N LEU A 106 -8.13 -12.79 8.95
CA LEU A 106 -8.73 -13.89 9.71
C LEU A 106 -9.12 -13.38 11.11
N PRO A 107 -10.40 -13.07 11.36
CA PRO A 107 -10.83 -12.29 12.54
C PRO A 107 -10.78 -13.03 13.87
N GLU A 108 -11.14 -14.31 13.90
CA GLU A 108 -11.32 -15.09 15.13
C GLU A 108 -10.41 -16.34 15.11
N PHE A 109 -9.10 -16.13 14.98
CA PHE A 109 -8.14 -17.22 14.85
C PHE A 109 -7.56 -17.64 16.20
N PHE A 110 -7.69 -18.92 16.57
CA PHE A 110 -7.10 -19.46 17.79
C PHE A 110 -5.64 -19.85 17.56
N LEU A 111 -4.72 -19.22 18.30
CA LEU A 111 -3.29 -19.48 18.28
C LEU A 111 -2.94 -20.44 19.41
N GLU A 112 -2.93 -21.74 19.11
CA GLU A 112 -2.69 -22.81 20.09
C GLU A 112 -1.43 -22.59 20.93
N GLN A 113 -0.33 -22.18 20.30
CA GLN A 113 0.97 -21.96 20.97
C GLN A 113 0.93 -20.84 22.02
N LEU A 114 -0.02 -19.91 21.90
CA LEU A 114 -0.18 -18.78 22.80
C LEU A 114 -1.42 -18.91 23.69
N GLY A 115 -2.33 -19.84 23.37
CA GLY A 115 -3.61 -20.01 24.07
C GLY A 115 -4.56 -18.82 23.95
N ILE A 116 -4.48 -18.05 22.85
CA ILE A 116 -5.30 -16.85 22.63
C ILE A 116 -6.05 -16.90 21.30
N THR A 117 -7.21 -16.22 21.24
CA THR A 117 -7.87 -15.88 19.98
C THR A 117 -7.46 -14.47 19.56
N ALA A 118 -7.18 -14.27 18.28
CA ALA A 118 -6.69 -13.03 17.72
C ALA A 118 -7.25 -12.79 16.32
N THR A 119 -7.31 -11.53 15.90
CA THR A 119 -7.46 -11.17 14.49
C THR A 119 -6.08 -11.17 13.83
N LEU A 120 -5.89 -12.00 12.81
CA LEU A 120 -4.68 -11.99 11.98
C LEU A 120 -4.95 -11.16 10.72
N ILE A 121 -4.04 -10.24 10.41
CA ILE A 121 -4.03 -9.56 9.12
C ILE A 121 -2.74 -9.86 8.38
N TYR A 122 -2.84 -9.93 7.06
CA TYR A 122 -1.74 -10.19 6.15
C TYR A 122 -1.67 -9.08 5.11
N ASP A 123 -0.48 -8.53 4.92
CA ASP A 123 -0.14 -7.65 3.80
C ASP A 123 0.98 -8.32 3.01
N ILE A 124 0.70 -8.56 1.73
CA ILE A 124 1.52 -9.31 0.80
C ILE A 124 2.34 -8.32 0.00
N LYS A 125 3.63 -8.63 -0.15
CA LYS A 125 4.61 -7.81 -0.86
C LYS A 125 5.42 -8.67 -1.80
N SER A 126 5.33 -8.40 -3.09
CA SER A 126 6.23 -8.97 -4.09
C SER A 126 7.47 -8.11 -4.27
N MET A 127 8.65 -8.72 -4.25
CA MET A 127 9.94 -8.04 -4.30
C MET A 127 10.83 -8.63 -5.38
N ASN A 128 11.65 -7.80 -6.02
CA ASN A 128 12.75 -8.27 -6.87
C ASN A 128 13.98 -8.64 -6.02
N SER A 129 14.94 -9.33 -6.63
CA SER A 129 16.19 -9.74 -5.99
C SER A 129 16.98 -8.59 -5.39
N PHE A 130 16.95 -7.41 -6.02
CA PHE A 130 17.67 -6.24 -5.53
C PHE A 130 17.11 -5.76 -4.18
N SER A 131 15.80 -5.54 -4.10
CA SER A 131 15.12 -5.16 -2.85
C SER A 131 15.22 -6.27 -1.80
N TRP A 132 15.09 -7.53 -2.20
CA TRP A 132 15.27 -8.68 -1.30
C TRP A 132 16.66 -8.73 -0.68
N LYS A 133 17.71 -8.49 -1.48
CA LYS A 133 19.10 -8.46 -1.00
C LYS A 133 19.30 -7.38 0.07
N PHE A 134 18.68 -6.20 -0.07
CA PHE A 134 18.78 -5.14 0.94
C PHE A 134 18.00 -5.44 2.21
N LYS A 135 16.94 -6.23 2.14
CA LYS A 135 16.15 -6.59 3.32
C LYS A 135 16.70 -7.82 4.04
N TYR A 136 17.01 -8.87 3.29
CA TYR A 136 17.28 -10.21 3.82
C TYR A 136 18.63 -10.81 3.45
N GLY A 137 19.38 -10.17 2.55
CA GLY A 137 20.69 -10.65 2.12
C GLY A 137 21.72 -10.66 3.25
N LEU A 138 22.99 -10.86 2.89
CA LEU A 138 24.11 -10.78 3.82
C LEU A 138 24.09 -9.45 4.58
N VAL A 139 24.46 -9.46 5.86
CA VAL A 139 24.42 -8.27 6.75
C VAL A 139 25.07 -7.04 6.12
N LYS A 140 26.24 -7.20 5.48
CA LYS A 140 26.94 -6.11 4.77
C LYS A 140 26.16 -5.44 3.64
N ASN A 141 25.18 -6.15 3.07
CA ASN A 141 24.33 -5.67 2.00
C ASN A 141 23.01 -5.12 2.52
N ARG A 142 22.68 -5.30 3.81
CA ARG A 142 21.40 -4.84 4.35
C ARG A 142 21.39 -3.33 4.48
N LYS A 143 20.26 -2.72 4.15
CA LYS A 143 20.02 -1.28 4.36
C LYS A 143 18.89 -1.10 5.36
N ALA A 144 18.91 0.03 6.07
CA ALA A 144 17.78 0.45 6.90
C ALA A 144 16.51 0.46 6.03
N GLN A 145 15.49 -0.27 6.48
CA GLN A 145 14.21 -0.31 5.78
C GLN A 145 13.45 0.99 6.05
N SER A 146 12.71 1.47 5.06
CA SER A 146 11.96 2.73 5.17
C SER A 146 10.73 2.64 6.08
N GLY A 147 10.32 1.45 6.51
CA GLY A 147 9.16 1.24 7.37
C GLY A 147 7.80 1.42 6.67
N LEU A 148 7.76 1.65 5.35
CA LEU A 148 6.51 1.98 4.65
C LEU A 148 5.48 0.85 4.70
N ALA A 149 5.92 -0.40 4.51
CA ALA A 149 5.03 -1.56 4.57
C ALA A 149 4.48 -1.76 6.00
N GLU A 150 5.33 -1.51 7.00
CA GLU A 150 4.95 -1.55 8.41
C GLU A 150 3.93 -0.46 8.76
N ILE A 151 4.09 0.77 8.25
CA ILE A 151 3.13 1.87 8.47
C ILE A 151 1.80 1.58 7.74
N GLN A 152 1.85 1.01 6.52
CA GLN A 152 0.66 0.57 5.80
C GLN A 152 -0.11 -0.49 6.60
N LEU A 153 0.60 -1.53 7.06
CA LEU A 153 -0.01 -2.60 7.86
C LEU A 153 -0.53 -2.09 9.22
N GLY A 154 0.20 -1.16 9.84
CA GLY A 154 -0.25 -0.45 11.04
C GLY A 154 -1.51 0.38 10.82
N THR A 155 -1.67 0.97 9.63
CA THR A 155 -2.89 1.70 9.24
C THR A 155 -4.09 0.75 9.18
N TYR A 156 -3.91 -0.45 8.62
CA TYR A 156 -4.97 -1.46 8.57
C TYR A 156 -5.39 -1.91 9.97
N ALA A 157 -4.42 -2.24 10.83
CA ALA A 157 -4.71 -2.62 12.20
C ALA A 157 -5.39 -1.49 12.98
N LEU A 158 -5.00 -0.23 12.76
CA LEU A 158 -5.65 0.93 13.37
C LEU A 158 -7.13 1.03 12.94
N GLY A 159 -7.42 0.90 11.64
CA GLY A 159 -8.80 0.92 11.14
C GLY A 159 -9.67 -0.22 11.67
N LEU A 160 -9.12 -1.44 11.78
CA LEU A 160 -9.83 -2.55 12.40
C LEU A 160 -10.10 -2.30 13.88
N SER A 161 -9.12 -1.79 14.64
CA SER A 161 -9.30 -1.50 16.06
C SER A 161 -10.36 -0.41 16.30
N GLU A 162 -10.36 0.65 15.48
CA GLU A 162 -11.34 1.75 15.57
C GLU A 162 -12.74 1.40 15.07
N SER A 163 -12.87 0.38 14.21
CA SER A 163 -14.18 -0.06 13.69
C SER A 163 -15.17 -0.39 14.81
N LYS A 164 -14.68 -0.95 15.92
CA LYS A 164 -15.45 -1.27 17.13
C LYS A 164 -16.13 -0.05 17.75
N SER A 165 -15.45 1.10 17.73
CA SER A 165 -15.90 2.33 18.37
C SER A 165 -16.63 3.27 17.41
N SER A 166 -16.45 3.08 16.09
CA SER A 166 -16.85 4.05 15.07
C SER A 166 -18.14 3.69 14.31
N ASN A 167 -18.89 2.67 14.76
CA ASN A 167 -20.05 2.10 14.05
C ASN A 167 -19.75 1.73 12.58
N VAL A 168 -18.48 1.46 12.24
CA VAL A 168 -18.10 0.97 10.92
C VAL A 168 -18.47 -0.51 10.87
N LEU A 169 -19.45 -0.85 10.04
CA LEU A 169 -19.91 -2.22 9.88
C LEU A 169 -18.89 -3.02 9.07
N LEU A 170 -18.20 -3.94 9.75
CA LEU A 170 -17.40 -4.98 9.11
C LEU A 170 -18.24 -6.27 9.02
N PRO A 171 -18.00 -7.13 8.02
CA PRO A 171 -18.72 -8.41 7.89
C PRO A 171 -18.27 -9.46 8.92
N PHE A 172 -17.47 -9.08 9.91
CA PHE A 172 -16.92 -9.96 10.94
C PHE A 172 -16.62 -9.20 12.23
N ASN A 173 -16.45 -9.94 13.32
CA ASN A 173 -16.03 -9.39 14.61
C ASN A 173 -14.50 -9.27 14.68
N VAL A 174 -14.00 -8.09 15.05
CA VAL A 174 -12.55 -7.93 15.31
C VAL A 174 -12.23 -8.42 16.73
N VAL A 175 -11.25 -9.29 16.88
CA VAL A 175 -10.77 -9.83 18.17
C VAL A 175 -9.36 -9.31 18.45
N GLU A 176 -9.17 -8.72 19.63
CA GLU A 176 -7.84 -8.29 20.07
C GLU A 176 -7.10 -9.46 20.75
N PRO A 177 -5.78 -9.60 20.55
CA PRO A 177 -4.91 -8.67 19.83
C PRO A 177 -5.01 -8.79 18.31
N ILE A 178 -4.82 -7.69 17.58
CA ILE A 178 -4.59 -7.73 16.13
C ILE A 178 -3.11 -8.07 15.85
N ILE A 179 -2.88 -9.18 15.14
CA ILE A 179 -1.56 -9.67 14.76
C ILE A 179 -1.29 -9.33 13.30
N MET A 180 -0.22 -8.57 13.09
CA MET A 180 0.13 -7.97 11.81
C MET A 180 1.24 -8.76 11.11
N ASN A 181 0.92 -9.43 10.01
CA ASN A 181 1.88 -10.26 9.25
C ASN A 181 2.25 -9.60 7.91
N LEU A 182 3.54 -9.35 7.69
CA LEU A 182 4.08 -8.96 6.39
C LEU A 182 4.60 -10.20 5.65
N VAL A 183 3.96 -10.53 4.53
CA VAL A 183 4.34 -11.66 3.67
C VAL A 183 5.19 -11.13 2.52
N ASN A 184 6.48 -11.43 2.53
CA ASN A 184 7.43 -10.98 1.51
C ASN A 184 7.78 -12.14 0.59
N TYR A 185 7.45 -12.01 -0.69
CA TYR A 185 7.69 -13.01 -1.73
C TYR A 185 8.68 -12.49 -2.77
N LYS A 186 9.75 -13.25 -3.01
CA LYS A 186 10.77 -12.94 -4.01
C LYS A 186 10.38 -13.50 -5.37
N LYS A 187 10.25 -12.62 -6.36
CA LYS A 187 9.76 -12.96 -7.70
C LYS A 187 10.70 -13.85 -8.51
N ASP A 188 12.01 -13.78 -8.25
CA ASP A 188 13.01 -14.43 -9.12
C ASP A 188 13.17 -15.93 -8.84
N ASP A 189 13.01 -16.37 -7.59
CA ASP A 189 13.25 -17.75 -7.15
C ASP A 189 12.24 -18.22 -6.08
N SER A 190 11.11 -17.52 -5.95
CA SER A 190 9.99 -17.89 -5.07
C SER A 190 10.34 -17.97 -3.57
N GLN A 191 11.42 -17.35 -3.11
CA GLN A 191 11.70 -17.29 -1.68
C GLN A 191 10.59 -16.55 -0.93
N LEU A 192 10.17 -17.10 0.21
CA LEU A 192 9.08 -16.58 1.03
C LEU A 192 9.59 -16.28 2.45
N LYS A 193 9.24 -15.11 2.98
CA LYS A 193 9.45 -14.75 4.38
C LYS A 193 8.22 -14.07 4.96
N ILE A 194 7.84 -14.49 6.15
CA ILE A 194 6.75 -13.87 6.92
C ILE A 194 7.37 -13.19 8.13
N GLU A 195 7.01 -11.93 8.35
CA GLU A 195 7.49 -11.13 9.47
C GLU A 195 6.32 -10.61 10.30
N LEU A 196 6.45 -10.68 11.62
CA LEU A 196 5.50 -10.08 12.53
C LEU A 196 5.83 -8.59 12.70
N ALA A 197 4.93 -7.70 12.27
CA ALA A 197 5.06 -6.28 12.53
C ALA A 197 4.72 -5.99 13.99
N GLN A 198 5.50 -5.10 14.60
CA GLN A 198 5.35 -4.76 16.02
C GLN A 198 4.18 -3.78 16.22
N ARG A 199 3.53 -3.83 17.39
CA ARG A 199 2.42 -2.90 17.75
C ARG A 199 2.77 -1.42 17.56
N LYS A 200 4.05 -1.05 17.70
CA LYS A 200 4.53 0.33 17.45
C LYS A 200 4.18 0.85 16.05
N CYS A 201 3.99 -0.04 15.07
CA CYS A 201 3.64 0.33 13.71
C CYS A 201 2.24 0.99 13.62
N MET A 202 1.31 0.62 14.49
CA MET A 202 0.00 1.31 14.60
C MET A 202 0.16 2.76 15.09
N ILE A 203 1.01 2.97 16.09
CA ILE A 203 1.31 4.31 16.63
C ILE A 203 1.97 5.17 15.55
N GLN A 204 2.93 4.61 14.81
CA GLN A 204 3.59 5.30 13.69
C GLN A 204 2.61 5.63 12.56
N ALA A 205 1.64 4.75 12.29
CA ALA A 205 0.59 4.99 11.31
C ALA A 205 -0.34 6.12 11.74
N GLU A 206 -0.80 6.11 12.99
CA GLU A 206 -1.63 7.19 13.55
C GLU A 206 -0.92 8.55 13.45
N GLN A 207 0.32 8.64 13.95
CA GLN A 207 1.14 9.86 13.88
C GLN A 207 1.32 10.35 12.44
N TYR A 208 1.62 9.43 11.52
CA TYR A 208 1.75 9.76 10.10
C TYR A 208 0.49 10.42 9.54
N TRP A 209 -0.68 9.84 9.81
CA TRP A 209 -1.94 10.32 9.26
C TRP A 209 -2.42 11.60 9.92
N GLU A 210 -2.12 11.81 11.20
CA GLU A 210 -2.38 13.08 11.89
C GLU A 210 -1.52 14.21 11.29
N GLU A 211 -0.23 13.97 11.06
CA GLU A 211 0.65 14.93 10.38
C GLU A 211 0.19 15.20 8.93
N ALA A 212 -0.16 14.16 8.17
CA ALA A 212 -0.67 14.29 6.81
C ALA A 212 -1.96 15.11 6.78
N LYS A 213 -2.90 14.84 7.70
CA LYS A 213 -4.15 15.58 7.83
C LYS A 213 -3.89 17.05 8.16
N LEU A 214 -2.97 17.35 9.08
CA LEU A 214 -2.59 18.73 9.41
C LEU A 214 -1.99 19.44 8.20
N PHE A 215 -1.07 18.79 7.48
CA PHE A 215 -0.51 19.32 6.25
C PHE A 215 -1.61 19.68 5.24
N MET A 216 -2.58 18.78 5.05
CA MET A 216 -3.69 18.98 4.13
C MET A 216 -4.61 20.14 4.52
N GLN A 217 -4.87 20.33 5.82
CA GLN A 217 -5.66 21.44 6.36
C GLN A 217 -4.96 22.79 6.17
N GLN A 218 -3.64 22.84 6.35
CA GLN A 218 -2.84 24.05 6.18
C GLN A 218 -2.72 24.49 4.70
N HIS A 219 -2.83 23.54 3.77
CA HIS A 219 -2.66 23.77 2.33
C HIS A 219 -3.98 23.61 1.56
N THR A 220 -5.07 24.12 2.15
CA THR A 220 -6.43 24.07 1.59
C THR A 220 -6.64 25.03 0.42
N MET A 221 -5.98 26.19 0.38
CA MET A 221 -6.30 27.29 -0.57
C MET A 221 -5.13 27.97 -1.30
N LYS A 222 -3.86 27.65 -1.01
CA LYS A 222 -2.72 28.39 -1.59
C LYS A 222 -2.02 27.59 -2.68
N GLU A 223 -2.32 27.97 -3.92
CA GLU A 223 -1.42 27.77 -5.06
C GLU A 223 -0.33 28.86 -5.04
N PRO A 224 0.94 28.53 -5.32
CA PRO A 224 1.46 27.19 -5.57
C PRO A 224 1.82 26.44 -4.26
N MET A 225 1.70 25.11 -4.29
CA MET A 225 2.18 24.25 -3.19
C MET A 225 3.68 24.53 -2.90
N PRO A 226 4.17 24.54 -1.65
CA PRO A 226 5.58 24.82 -1.40
C PRO A 226 6.51 23.82 -2.09
N VAL A 227 7.60 24.29 -2.71
CA VAL A 227 8.58 23.46 -3.45
C VAL A 227 9.14 22.34 -2.56
N THR A 228 9.52 22.68 -1.33
CA THR A 228 9.94 21.75 -0.28
C THR A 228 9.20 22.06 1.02
N THR A 229 8.70 21.03 1.69
CA THR A 229 8.12 21.13 3.04
C THR A 229 8.41 19.83 3.78
N VAL A 230 8.39 19.89 5.12
CA VAL A 230 8.52 18.70 5.97
C VAL A 230 7.55 17.61 5.49
N GLY A 231 8.07 16.41 5.27
CA GLY A 231 7.31 15.28 4.74
C GLY A 231 7.09 15.29 3.22
N CYS A 232 7.75 16.18 2.46
CA CYS A 232 7.59 16.32 1.01
C CYS A 232 8.94 16.48 0.26
N PRO A 233 9.57 15.39 -0.21
CA PRO A 233 9.20 13.99 0.03
C PRO A 233 9.57 13.53 1.45
N ARG A 234 8.99 12.41 1.90
CA ARG A 234 9.42 11.76 3.14
C ARG A 234 10.70 10.95 2.95
N LEU A 235 10.89 10.38 1.76
CA LEU A 235 12.11 9.67 1.39
C LEU A 235 12.64 10.22 0.07
N SER A 236 13.95 10.43 -0.01
CA SER A 236 14.60 11.08 -1.16
C SER A 236 14.35 10.39 -2.51
N TRP A 237 14.06 9.09 -2.51
CA TRP A 237 13.80 8.32 -3.72
C TRP A 237 12.36 8.46 -4.24
N GLU A 238 11.39 8.93 -3.43
CA GLU A 238 9.97 8.91 -3.79
C GLU A 238 9.66 9.67 -5.07
N CYS A 239 10.30 10.82 -5.29
CA CYS A 239 9.99 11.69 -6.43
C CYS A 239 10.23 11.00 -7.78
N ASN A 240 11.15 10.04 -7.87
CA ASN A 240 11.43 9.31 -9.11
C ASN A 240 10.41 8.19 -9.40
N TYR A 241 9.56 7.86 -8.44
CA TYR A 241 8.53 6.83 -8.57
C TYR A 241 7.12 7.38 -8.29
N CYS A 242 7.00 8.69 -8.13
CA CYS A 242 5.74 9.37 -7.83
C CYS A 242 4.90 9.47 -9.10
N SER A 243 3.63 9.07 -9.06
CA SER A 243 2.71 9.21 -10.20
C SER A 243 2.24 10.65 -10.45
N TYR A 244 2.72 11.62 -9.67
CA TYR A 244 2.46 13.04 -9.89
C TYR A 244 3.74 13.80 -10.27
N ALA A 245 4.82 13.09 -10.62
CA ALA A 245 6.12 13.72 -10.87
C ALA A 245 6.07 14.72 -12.03
N GLY A 246 5.28 14.45 -13.07
CA GLY A 246 5.10 15.36 -14.21
C GLY A 246 4.44 16.69 -13.87
N THR A 247 3.59 16.75 -12.84
CA THR A 247 2.88 17.97 -12.40
C THR A 247 3.47 18.56 -11.12
N CYS A 248 4.21 17.78 -10.33
CA CYS A 248 4.72 18.20 -9.04
C CYS A 248 5.93 19.12 -9.16
N ASN A 249 5.91 20.22 -8.41
CA ASN A 249 7.01 21.19 -8.34
C ASN A 249 8.24 20.73 -7.50
N SER A 250 8.41 19.43 -7.30
CA SER A 250 9.53 18.91 -6.51
C SER A 250 10.85 19.02 -7.30
N PRO A 251 11.91 19.62 -6.72
CA PRO A 251 13.21 19.75 -7.40
C PRO A 251 13.98 18.42 -7.47
N LEU A 252 13.51 17.39 -6.75
CA LEU A 252 14.17 16.09 -6.65
C LEU A 252 13.77 15.11 -7.75
N TYR A 253 12.80 15.47 -8.59
CA TYR A 253 12.46 14.65 -9.75
C TYR A 253 13.57 14.80 -10.80
N LYS A 254 14.30 13.71 -11.05
CA LYS A 254 15.25 13.66 -12.16
C LYS A 254 14.50 13.12 -13.36
N LYS A 255 14.10 14.02 -14.27
CA LYS A 255 13.55 13.61 -15.57
C LYS A 255 14.61 12.71 -16.22
N SER A 256 14.27 11.44 -16.43
CA SER A 256 15.15 10.55 -17.20
C SER A 256 15.28 11.17 -18.58
N THR A 257 16.46 11.69 -18.90
CA THR A 257 16.84 11.94 -20.30
C THR A 257 16.68 10.60 -21.00
N GLY A 258 15.71 10.52 -21.89
CA GLY A 258 15.37 9.27 -22.58
C GLY A 258 16.57 8.82 -23.39
N ASP A 259 17.28 7.84 -22.87
CA ASP A 259 18.28 7.02 -23.56
C ASP A 259 18.21 5.64 -22.90
N ASP A 260 17.17 4.89 -23.22
CA ASP A 260 17.13 3.43 -23.05
C ASP A 260 16.35 2.89 -24.26
N ASN A 261 17.08 2.76 -25.38
CA ASN A 261 16.73 1.89 -26.52
C ASN A 261 16.77 0.43 -26.08
#